data_AF-A0A7W3ZZ24-F1
#
_entry.id   AF-A0A7W3ZZ24-F1
#
_cell.length_a   1.000
_cell.length_b   1.000
_cell.length_c   1.000
_cell.angle_alpha   90.00
_cell.angle_beta   90.00
_cell.angle_gamma   90.00
#
_symmetry.space_group_name_H-M   'P 1'
#
loop_
_entity.id
_entity.type
_entity.pdbx_description
1 polymer ?
#
loop_
_entity_poly.entity_id
_entity_poly.type
_entity_poly.pdbx_seq_one_letter_code
_entity_poly.pdbx_strand_id
1 'polypeptide(L)'
;APLVERLKTGLLTQPTLFADETPLKVVKSDKVNSYMWVYCSGRDSPEPNNPIPNIALYDFHNSRAAACVVNYLDGYQGYLHVDGYQAYEKTQATLVGCWAHARRKFIDAKKLQGKNKTGKADVVLSLIQKLYGVESRVKDKSADDKYTTRQAVSVPILDKLKAWLEQNQPNL
;
A
#
# COMPACT_ATOMS: atom_id res chain seq x y z
N ALA A 1 19.63 -16.72 10.21
CA ALA A 1 19.31 -16.56 11.65
C ALA A 1 17.94 -17.18 11.90
N PRO A 2 17.79 -18.15 12.83
CA PRO A 2 16.59 -18.99 12.94
C PRO A 2 15.30 -18.19 13.22
N LEU A 3 15.39 -17.06 13.95
CA LEU A 3 14.23 -16.21 14.23
C LEU A 3 13.70 -15.49 12.98
N VAL A 4 14.59 -14.88 12.20
CA VAL A 4 14.20 -14.14 10.98
C VAL A 4 13.57 -15.08 9.96
N GLU A 5 14.14 -16.27 9.77
CA GLU A 5 13.57 -17.29 8.88
C GLU A 5 12.19 -17.77 9.37
N ARG A 6 12.03 -17.95 10.69
CA ARG A 6 10.73 -18.35 11.27
C ARG A 6 9.68 -17.26 11.09
N LEU A 7 10.04 -16.00 11.32
CA LEU A 7 9.17 -14.85 11.10
C LEU A 7 8.83 -14.70 9.62
N LYS A 8 9.79 -14.89 8.71
CA LYS A 8 9.55 -14.86 7.26
C LYS A 8 8.59 -15.96 6.83
N THR A 9 8.79 -17.18 7.33
CA THR A 9 7.87 -18.30 7.08
C THR A 9 6.46 -17.96 7.57
N GLY A 10 6.32 -17.41 8.78
CA GLY A 10 5.02 -16.98 9.31
C GLY A 10 4.41 -15.79 8.58
N LEU A 11 5.22 -14.87 8.07
CA LEU A 11 4.78 -13.73 7.26
C LEU A 11 4.20 -14.22 5.93
N LEU A 12 4.91 -15.09 5.21
CA LEU A 12 4.51 -15.55 3.88
C LEU A 12 3.27 -16.47 3.89
N THR A 13 2.81 -16.95 5.05
CA THR A 13 1.55 -17.69 5.17
C THR A 13 0.33 -16.78 5.40
N GLN A 14 0.53 -15.48 5.61
CA GLN A 14 -0.58 -14.56 5.85
C GLN A 14 -1.36 -14.30 4.56
N PRO A 15 -2.69 -14.08 4.64
CA PRO A 15 -3.51 -13.85 3.45
C PRO A 15 -3.24 -12.50 2.77
N THR A 16 -2.73 -11.53 3.54
CA THR A 16 -2.47 -10.17 3.10
C THR A 16 -1.16 -9.68 3.68
N LEU A 17 -0.32 -9.12 2.80
CA LEU A 17 0.94 -8.47 3.14
C LEU A 17 0.94 -7.02 2.64
N PHE A 18 1.80 -6.22 3.24
CA PHE A 18 2.18 -4.89 2.79
C PHE A 18 3.65 -4.92 2.41
N ALA A 19 4.02 -4.31 1.29
CA ALA A 19 5.40 -4.14 0.90
C ALA A 19 5.66 -2.69 0.47
N ASP A 20 6.82 -2.17 0.88
CA ASP A 20 7.31 -0.85 0.49
C ASP A 20 8.83 -0.87 0.44
N GLU A 21 9.42 -0.01 -0.39
CA GLU A 21 10.86 0.13 -0.53
C GLU A 21 11.30 1.58 -0.33
N THR A 22 12.02 1.82 0.77
CA THR A 22 12.48 3.16 1.13
C THR A 22 13.95 3.33 0.74
N PRO A 23 14.31 4.38 -0.03
CA PRO A 23 15.71 4.67 -0.31
C PRO A 23 16.44 5.13 0.97
N LEU A 24 17.66 4.63 1.16
CA LEU A 24 18.53 4.91 2.30
C LEU A 24 19.87 5.44 1.81
N LYS A 25 20.54 6.24 2.66
CA LYS A 25 21.96 6.55 2.51
C LYS A 25 22.74 5.77 3.56
N VAL A 26 23.59 4.85 3.12
CA VAL A 26 24.44 4.06 4.01
C VAL A 26 25.76 4.81 4.23
N VAL A 27 26.12 5.01 5.50
CA VAL A 27 27.39 5.64 5.89
C VAL A 27 28.56 4.78 5.38
N LYS A 28 29.53 5.39 4.68
CA LYS A 28 30.72 4.72 4.12
C LYS A 28 30.40 3.58 3.12
N SER A 29 29.37 3.73 2.30
CA SER A 29 29.10 2.82 1.17
C SER A 29 29.62 3.42 -0.14
N ASP A 30 30.30 2.62 -0.96
CA ASP A 30 30.72 3.01 -2.33
C ASP A 30 29.52 3.08 -3.31
N LYS A 31 28.36 2.57 -2.91
CA LYS A 31 27.12 2.63 -3.69
C LYS A 31 26.26 3.81 -3.27
N VAL A 32 25.88 4.61 -4.27
CA VAL A 32 25.11 5.85 -4.10
C VAL A 32 23.68 5.61 -3.59
N ASN A 33 23.04 4.50 -3.98
CA ASN A 33 21.66 4.17 -3.61
C ASN A 33 21.57 2.78 -2.96
N SER A 34 20.97 2.73 -1.76
CA SER A 34 20.57 1.50 -1.08
C SER A 34 19.09 1.58 -0.72
N TYR A 35 18.47 0.43 -0.48
CA TYR A 35 17.03 0.34 -0.24
C TYR A 35 16.76 -0.57 0.94
N MET A 36 15.85 -0.13 1.80
CA MET A 36 15.22 -1.00 2.79
C MET A 36 13.89 -1.46 2.22
N TRP A 37 13.79 -2.74 1.89
CA TRP A 37 12.52 -3.36 1.59
C TRP A 37 11.88 -3.76 2.91
N VAL A 38 10.61 -3.40 3.10
CA VAL A 38 9.89 -3.69 4.34
C VAL A 38 8.65 -4.48 3.98
N TYR A 39 8.47 -5.61 4.67
CA TYR A 39 7.32 -6.49 4.50
C TYR A 39 6.57 -6.61 5.82
N CYS A 40 5.28 -6.31 5.80
CA CYS A 40 4.46 -6.27 7.01
C CYS A 40 3.18 -7.10 6.89
N SER A 41 2.72 -7.65 8.02
CA SER A 41 1.40 -8.23 8.20
C SER A 41 0.72 -7.67 9.46
N GLY A 42 -0.59 -7.88 9.57
CA GLY A 42 -1.37 -7.49 10.75
C GLY A 42 -1.94 -6.07 10.66
N ARG A 43 -2.13 -5.45 11.82
CA ARG A 43 -2.71 -4.10 11.98
C ARG A 43 -1.64 -3.07 12.37
N ASP A 44 -2.06 -1.83 12.62
CA ASP A 44 -1.17 -0.77 13.12
C ASP A 44 -0.57 -1.11 14.51
N SER A 45 -1.25 -1.92 15.31
CA SER A 45 -0.77 -2.41 16.60
C SER A 45 -1.18 -3.88 16.82
N PRO A 46 -0.42 -4.65 17.63
CA PRO A 46 -0.85 -5.98 18.06
C PRO A 46 -2.18 -5.92 18.82
N GLU A 47 -3.08 -6.86 18.51
CA GLU A 47 -4.34 -7.06 19.22
C GLU A 47 -4.40 -8.50 19.74
N PRO A 48 -4.77 -8.74 21.02
CA PRO A 48 -4.67 -10.07 21.64
C PRO A 48 -5.39 -11.20 20.90
N ASN A 49 -6.49 -10.88 20.20
CA ASN A 49 -7.34 -11.86 19.54
C ASN A 49 -7.32 -11.74 18.00
N ASN A 50 -6.34 -11.04 17.43
CA ASN A 50 -6.21 -10.95 15.97
C ASN A 50 -5.54 -12.22 15.43
N PRO A 51 -6.19 -12.98 14.52
CA PRO A 51 -5.59 -14.19 13.95
C PRO A 51 -4.37 -13.91 13.06
N ILE A 52 -4.22 -12.66 12.59
CA ILE A 52 -3.08 -12.25 11.76
C ILE A 52 -2.01 -11.63 12.68
N PRO A 53 -0.82 -12.24 12.81
CA PRO A 53 0.26 -11.71 13.61
C PRO A 53 0.80 -10.41 13.01
N ASN A 54 1.20 -9.48 13.87
CA ASN A 54 1.94 -8.29 13.48
C ASN A 54 3.41 -8.66 13.31
N ILE A 55 3.86 -8.71 12.06
CA ILE A 55 5.26 -8.98 11.70
C ILE A 55 5.72 -7.83 10.82
N ALA A 56 6.92 -7.31 11.06
CA ALA A 56 7.60 -6.36 10.19
C ALA A 56 9.04 -6.87 9.96
N LEU A 57 9.36 -7.20 8.72
CA LEU A 57 10.70 -7.67 8.33
C LEU A 57 11.35 -6.68 7.37
N TYR A 58 12.61 -6.43 7.65
CA TYR A 58 13.47 -5.50 6.93
C TYR A 58 14.47 -6.29 6.10
N ASP A 59 14.47 -6.10 4.80
CA ASP A 59 15.35 -6.77 3.84
C ASP A 59 16.18 -5.72 3.10
N PHE A 60 17.43 -5.56 3.55
CA PHE A 60 18.33 -4.57 2.99
C PHE A 60 18.90 -5.03 1.65
N HIS A 61 18.79 -4.18 0.64
CA HIS A 61 19.44 -4.40 -0.66
C HIS A 61 20.16 -3.16 -1.15
N ASN A 62 21.30 -3.38 -1.80
CA ASN A 62 21.97 -2.36 -2.61
C ASN A 62 21.37 -2.24 -4.01
N SER A 63 20.07 -2.49 -4.14
CA SER A 63 19.33 -2.57 -5.40
C SER A 63 17.85 -2.33 -5.16
N ARG A 64 17.20 -1.66 -6.13
CA ARG A 64 15.74 -1.57 -6.23
C ARG A 64 15.17 -2.53 -7.29
N ALA A 65 16.00 -3.43 -7.82
CA ALA A 65 15.59 -4.31 -8.91
C ALA A 65 14.47 -5.25 -8.46
N ALA A 66 13.61 -5.64 -9.41
CA ALA A 66 12.52 -6.57 -9.15
C ALA A 66 13.00 -7.91 -8.57
N ALA A 67 14.23 -8.34 -8.87
CA ALA A 67 14.81 -9.55 -8.28
C ALA A 67 14.81 -9.54 -6.74
N CYS A 68 14.93 -8.37 -6.09
CA CYS A 68 14.87 -8.26 -4.63
C CYS A 68 13.51 -8.75 -4.10
N VAL A 69 12.42 -8.21 -4.64
CA VAL A 69 11.07 -8.57 -4.20
C VAL A 69 10.61 -9.93 -4.70
N VAL A 70 10.95 -10.30 -5.94
CA VAL A 70 10.60 -11.60 -6.53
C VAL A 70 11.23 -12.75 -5.74
N ASN A 71 12.52 -12.64 -5.40
CA ASN A 71 13.19 -13.69 -4.63
C ASN A 71 12.68 -13.73 -3.17
N TYR A 72 12.31 -12.57 -2.60
CA TYR A 72 11.82 -12.53 -1.23
C TYR A 72 10.43 -13.17 -1.09
N LEU A 73 9.53 -12.87 -2.04
CA LEU A 73 8.14 -13.31 -2.09
C LEU A 73 7.92 -14.54 -2.98
N ASP A 74 8.95 -15.34 -3.22
CA ASP A 74 8.83 -16.52 -4.08
C ASP A 74 7.72 -17.46 -3.59
N GLY A 75 6.84 -17.86 -4.52
CA GLY A 75 5.65 -18.68 -4.24
C GLY A 75 4.50 -17.99 -3.48
N TYR A 76 4.63 -16.73 -3.06
CA TYR A 76 3.55 -16.01 -2.39
C TYR A 76 2.47 -15.57 -3.40
N GLN A 77 1.23 -16.00 -3.17
CA GLN A 77 0.08 -15.75 -4.05
C GLN A 77 -1.07 -15.00 -3.34
N GLY A 78 -0.86 -14.55 -2.12
CA GLY A 78 -1.85 -13.76 -1.37
C GLY A 78 -1.97 -12.31 -1.89
N TYR A 79 -2.72 -11.48 -1.15
CA TYR A 79 -2.84 -10.06 -1.48
C TYR A 79 -1.59 -9.31 -1.05
N LEU A 80 -1.06 -8.45 -1.92
CA LEU A 80 0.12 -7.62 -1.64
C LEU A 80 -0.23 -6.15 -1.85
N HIS A 81 -0.33 -5.41 -0.74
CA HIS A 81 -0.57 -3.97 -0.74
C HIS A 81 0.72 -3.22 -1.03
N VAL A 82 0.75 -2.48 -2.14
CA VAL A 82 1.95 -1.82 -2.67
C VAL A 82 1.65 -0.41 -3.17
N ASP A 83 2.70 0.38 -3.41
CA ASP A 83 2.61 1.74 -3.91
C ASP A 83 2.32 1.84 -5.43
N GLY A 84 2.39 0.72 -6.15
CA GLY A 84 2.25 0.65 -7.62
C GLY A 84 3.58 0.65 -8.37
N TYR A 85 4.71 0.43 -7.70
CA TYR A 85 5.99 0.25 -8.39
C TYR A 85 6.00 -1.03 -9.25
N GLN A 86 6.37 -0.90 -10.53
CA GLN A 86 6.35 -1.98 -11.52
C GLN A 86 7.15 -3.23 -11.15
N ALA A 87 8.10 -3.15 -10.21
CA ALA A 87 8.79 -4.34 -9.73
C ALA A 87 7.84 -5.37 -9.11
N TYR A 88 6.79 -4.91 -8.43
CA TYR A 88 5.80 -5.78 -7.79
C TYR A 88 4.97 -6.57 -8.81
N GLU A 89 4.79 -6.07 -10.04
CA GLU A 89 4.09 -6.77 -11.14
C GLU A 89 4.80 -8.04 -11.59
N LYS A 90 6.07 -8.23 -11.21
CA LYS A 90 6.84 -9.45 -11.51
C LYS A 90 6.67 -10.55 -10.46
N THR A 91 5.92 -10.29 -9.39
CA THR A 91 5.62 -11.29 -8.35
C THR A 91 4.42 -12.14 -8.73
N GLN A 92 4.16 -13.21 -7.97
CA GLN A 92 2.98 -14.06 -8.16
C GLN A 92 1.77 -13.60 -7.32
N ALA A 93 1.90 -12.47 -6.61
CA ALA A 93 0.90 -11.97 -5.68
C ALA A 93 -0.24 -11.24 -6.39
N THR A 94 -1.41 -11.20 -5.74
CA THR A 94 -2.50 -10.34 -6.18
C THR A 94 -2.26 -8.91 -5.67
N LEU A 95 -1.89 -7.99 -6.57
CA LEU A 95 -1.54 -6.62 -6.19
C LEU A 95 -2.77 -5.80 -5.79
N VAL A 96 -2.64 -5.06 -4.68
CA VAL A 96 -3.63 -4.10 -4.20
C VAL A 96 -2.97 -2.73 -4.06
N GLY A 97 -3.53 -1.72 -4.74
CA GLY A 97 -3.00 -0.36 -4.69
C GLY A 97 -3.20 0.29 -3.31
N CYS A 98 -2.12 0.83 -2.75
CA CYS A 98 -2.17 1.52 -1.45
C CYS A 98 -2.76 2.94 -1.59
N TRP A 99 -3.90 3.18 -0.93
CA TRP A 99 -4.55 4.50 -0.91
C TRP A 99 -3.68 5.60 -0.32
N ALA A 100 -2.82 5.30 0.66
CA ALA A 100 -1.93 6.30 1.26
C ALA A 100 -0.92 6.81 0.23
N HIS A 101 -0.35 5.91 -0.58
CA HIS A 101 0.59 6.25 -1.66
C HIS A 101 -0.10 7.02 -2.78
N ALA A 102 -1.27 6.54 -3.25
CA ALA A 102 -2.06 7.25 -4.25
C ALA A 102 -2.40 8.67 -3.79
N ARG A 103 -2.91 8.83 -2.56
CA ARG A 103 -3.26 10.12 -1.96
C ARG A 103 -2.06 11.08 -1.89
N ARG A 104 -0.87 10.58 -1.54
CA ARG A 104 0.35 11.42 -1.43
C ARG A 104 0.67 12.13 -2.74
N LYS A 105 0.54 11.44 -3.88
CA LYS A 105 0.77 12.03 -5.21
C LYS A 105 -0.19 13.19 -5.51
N PHE A 106 -1.46 13.07 -5.16
CA PHE A 106 -2.43 14.16 -5.32
C PHE A 106 -2.20 15.31 -4.34
N ILE A 107 -1.69 15.04 -3.13
CA ILE A 107 -1.27 16.10 -2.21
C ILE A 107 -0.10 16.88 -2.81
N ASP A 108 0.90 16.20 -3.36
CA ASP A 108 2.05 16.87 -3.97
C ASP A 108 1.63 17.68 -5.19
N ALA A 109 0.73 17.16 -6.03
CA ALA A 109 0.12 17.93 -7.12
C ALA A 109 -0.64 19.17 -6.60
N LYS A 110 -1.38 19.04 -5.49
CA LYS A 110 -2.08 20.17 -4.86
C LYS A 110 -1.13 21.23 -4.32
N LYS A 111 0.04 20.86 -3.79
CA LYS A 111 1.06 21.83 -3.33
C LYS A 111 1.58 22.71 -4.48
N LEU A 112 1.60 22.17 -5.70
CA LEU A 112 1.99 22.90 -6.90
C LEU A 112 0.86 23.80 -7.43
N GLN A 113 -0.39 23.59 -7.00
CA GLN A 113 -1.48 24.53 -7.30
C GLN A 113 -1.28 25.84 -6.53
N GLY A 114 -1.52 26.97 -7.19
CA GLY A 114 -1.50 28.28 -6.54
C GLY A 114 -2.49 28.35 -5.37
N LYS A 115 -2.13 29.08 -4.31
CA LYS A 115 -2.96 29.28 -3.12
C LYS A 115 -4.37 29.75 -3.52
N ASN A 116 -5.40 29.20 -2.86
CA ASN A 116 -6.84 29.51 -3.05
C ASN A 116 -7.47 29.07 -4.38
N LYS A 117 -6.83 28.19 -5.15
CA LYS A 117 -7.46 27.57 -6.33
C LYS A 117 -7.94 26.17 -6.01
N THR A 118 -9.22 25.91 -6.22
CA THR A 118 -9.73 24.54 -6.29
C THR A 118 -9.36 23.98 -7.66
N GLY A 119 -8.83 22.75 -7.73
CA GLY A 119 -8.63 22.10 -9.01
C GLY A 119 -8.66 20.59 -8.96
N LYS A 120 -8.09 19.96 -9.99
CA LYS A 120 -8.20 18.52 -10.26
C LYS A 120 -7.80 17.65 -9.07
N ALA A 121 -6.70 18.00 -8.38
CA ALA A 121 -6.24 17.25 -7.22
C ALA A 121 -7.24 17.31 -6.05
N ASP A 122 -7.94 18.43 -5.83
CA ASP A 122 -8.95 18.55 -4.77
C ASP A 122 -10.12 17.60 -4.95
N VAL A 123 -10.55 17.37 -6.19
CA VAL A 123 -11.65 16.44 -6.49
C VAL A 123 -11.27 15.01 -6.07
N VAL A 124 -10.08 14.56 -6.46
CA VAL A 124 -9.60 13.21 -6.11
C VAL A 124 -9.38 13.09 -4.60
N LEU A 125 -8.75 14.09 -3.97
CA LEU A 125 -8.54 14.10 -2.52
C LEU A 125 -9.86 14.07 -1.74
N SER A 126 -10.91 14.76 -2.23
CA SER A 126 -12.24 14.72 -1.64
C SER A 126 -12.86 13.33 -1.70
N LEU A 127 -12.73 12.62 -2.84
CA LEU A 127 -13.25 11.26 -3.00
C LEU A 127 -12.50 10.26 -2.11
N ILE A 128 -11.16 10.35 -2.05
CA ILE A 128 -10.35 9.51 -1.14
C ILE A 128 -10.73 9.80 0.32
N GLN A 129 -10.95 11.06 0.69
CA GLN A 129 -11.37 11.42 2.05
C GLN A 129 -12.72 10.79 2.41
N LYS A 130 -13.65 10.68 1.45
CA LYS A 130 -14.94 9.98 1.68
C LYS A 130 -14.72 8.49 1.94
N LEU A 131 -13.81 7.83 1.21
CA LEU A 131 -13.44 6.44 1.47
C LEU A 131 -12.89 6.26 2.89
N TYR A 132 -11.97 7.12 3.32
CA TYR A 132 -11.45 7.10 4.71
C TYR A 132 -12.56 7.35 5.74
N GLY A 133 -13.52 8.21 5.41
CA GLY A 133 -14.70 8.41 6.24
C GLY A 133 -15.55 7.14 6.39
N VAL A 134 -15.68 6.33 5.34
CA VAL A 134 -16.35 5.02 5.42
C VAL A 134 -15.58 4.10 6.37
N GLU A 135 -14.27 3.92 6.14
CA GLU A 135 -13.43 3.02 6.96
C GLU A 135 -13.43 3.39 8.45
N SER A 136 -13.41 4.69 8.77
CA SER A 136 -13.51 5.18 10.13
C SER A 136 -14.83 4.77 10.81
N ARG A 137 -15.97 4.87 10.10
CA ARG A 137 -17.30 4.49 10.64
C ARG A 137 -17.47 3.00 10.85
N VAL A 138 -16.78 2.16 10.08
CA VAL A 138 -16.90 0.70 10.15
C VAL A 138 -15.76 0.04 10.92
N LYS A 139 -14.82 0.81 11.49
CA LYS A 139 -13.59 0.30 12.12
C LYS A 139 -13.83 -0.87 13.08
N ASP A 140 -14.82 -0.74 13.95
CA ASP A 140 -15.11 -1.70 15.02
C ASP A 140 -16.27 -2.67 14.67
N LYS A 141 -16.67 -2.71 13.40
CA LYS A 141 -17.71 -3.62 12.89
C LYS A 141 -17.13 -4.98 12.50
N SER A 142 -18.03 -5.96 12.33
CA SER A 142 -17.67 -7.30 11.85
C SER A 142 -17.09 -7.25 10.43
N ALA A 143 -16.43 -8.34 10.00
CA ALA A 143 -15.92 -8.44 8.63
C ALA A 143 -17.05 -8.34 7.59
N ASP A 144 -18.20 -8.95 7.87
CA ASP A 144 -19.36 -8.96 6.98
C ASP A 144 -20.03 -7.58 6.89
N ASP A 145 -20.14 -6.87 8.01
CA ASP A 145 -20.66 -5.49 8.03
C ASP A 145 -19.73 -4.54 7.27
N LYS A 146 -18.41 -4.70 7.46
CA LYS A 146 -17.40 -3.94 6.71
C LYS A 146 -17.53 -4.21 5.23
N TYR A 147 -17.63 -5.48 4.83
CA TYR A 147 -17.79 -5.87 3.43
C TYR A 147 -19.07 -5.27 2.84
N THR A 148 -20.22 -5.49 3.48
CA THR A 148 -21.52 -4.99 3.03
C THR A 148 -21.52 -3.46 2.91
N THR A 149 -20.97 -2.76 3.88
CA THR A 149 -20.86 -1.29 3.83
C THR A 149 -19.95 -0.82 2.71
N ARG A 150 -18.82 -1.50 2.48
CA ARG A 150 -17.92 -1.18 1.37
C ARG A 150 -18.60 -1.37 0.02
N GLN A 151 -19.35 -2.47 -0.16
CA GLN A 151 -20.13 -2.69 -1.38
C GLN A 151 -21.19 -1.60 -1.59
N ALA A 152 -21.95 -1.26 -0.54
CA ALA A 152 -23.03 -0.28 -0.65
C ALA A 152 -22.55 1.17 -0.78
N VAL A 153 -21.41 1.53 -0.18
CA VAL A 153 -20.97 2.93 -0.04
C VAL A 153 -19.63 3.21 -0.71
N SER A 154 -18.62 2.36 -0.49
CA SER A 154 -17.28 2.60 -1.05
C SER A 154 -17.24 2.34 -2.57
N VAL A 155 -17.90 1.29 -3.08
CA VAL A 155 -17.92 0.97 -4.52
C VAL A 155 -18.47 2.14 -5.36
N PRO A 156 -19.63 2.75 -5.05
CA PRO A 156 -20.09 3.93 -5.79
C PRO A 156 -19.12 5.13 -5.76
N ILE A 157 -18.37 5.31 -4.67
CA ILE A 157 -17.33 6.36 -4.58
C ILE A 157 -16.15 6.03 -5.51
N LEU A 158 -15.76 4.75 -5.58
CA LEU A 158 -14.70 4.28 -6.48
C LEU A 158 -15.11 4.39 -7.94
N ASP A 159 -16.34 4.04 -8.29
CA ASP A 159 -16.87 4.18 -9.65
C ASP A 159 -16.85 5.65 -10.09
N LYS A 160 -17.28 6.55 -9.19
CA LYS A 160 -17.20 7.99 -9.44
C LYS A 160 -15.76 8.47 -9.61
N LEU A 161 -14.83 7.97 -8.81
CA LEU A 161 -13.40 8.30 -8.94
C LEU A 161 -12.85 7.79 -10.27
N LYS A 162 -13.14 6.55 -10.65
CA LYS A 162 -12.71 5.93 -11.91
C LYS A 162 -13.22 6.73 -13.11
N ALA A 163 -14.53 6.98 -13.17
CA ALA A 163 -15.14 7.75 -14.25
C ALA A 163 -14.53 9.16 -14.37
N TRP A 164 -14.28 9.82 -13.22
CA TRP A 164 -13.63 11.12 -13.21
C TRP A 164 -12.18 11.06 -13.73
N LEU A 165 -11.41 10.04 -13.34
CA LEU A 165 -10.04 9.84 -13.81
C LEU A 165 -10.00 9.56 -15.32
N GLU A 166 -10.85 8.66 -15.83
CA GLU A 166 -10.92 8.34 -17.27
C GLU A 166 -11.29 9.56 -18.12
N GLN A 167 -12.23 10.38 -17.66
CA GLN A 167 -12.60 11.63 -18.33
C GLN A 167 -11.47 12.66 -18.36
N ASN A 168 -10.60 12.65 -17.35
CA ASN A 168 -9.54 13.64 -17.20
C ASN A 168 -8.16 13.13 -17.62
N GLN A 169 -7.98 11.83 -17.86
CA GLN A 169 -6.72 11.19 -18.25
C GLN A 169 -6.06 11.85 -19.48
N PRO A 170 -6.77 12.26 -20.54
CA PRO A 170 -6.15 12.93 -21.69
C PRO A 170 -5.57 14.32 -21.35
N ASN A 171 -5.94 14.87 -20.19
CA ASN A 171 -5.66 16.24 -19.76
C ASN A 171 -4.93 16.27 -18.40
N LEU A 172 -4.31 15.16 -17.99
CA LEU A 172 -3.49 14.99 -16.80
C LEU A 172 -2.04 14.70 -17.22
#